data_AF-A0A9P6LBV6-F1
#
_entry.id   AF-A0A9P6LBV6-F1
#
_cell.length_a   1.000
_cell.length_b   1.000
_cell.length_c   1.000
_cell.angle_alpha   90.00
_cell.angle_beta   90.00
_cell.angle_gamma   90.00
#
_symmetry.space_group_name_H-M   'P 1'
#
loop_
_entity.id
_entity.type
_entity.pdbx_description
1 polymer ?
#
loop_
_entity_poly.entity_id
_entity_poly.type
_entity_poly.pdbx_seq_one_letter_code
_entity_poly.pdbx_strand_id
1 'polypeptide(L)'
;MNEMDSMKFTRLNDSNYVSWSLRMEAELVRKDLWGWVSGEQGMPEAIQEAPAAEDGTPAWAEARAEIILRVEDSQLSHVTSTNPAEIWDQLKLVH
;
A
#
# COMPACT_ATOMS: atom_id res chain seq x y z
N MET A 1 7.39 5.82 -29.65
CA MET A 1 7.64 6.09 -28.22
C MET A 1 6.56 5.39 -27.42
N ASN A 2 6.87 4.33 -26.68
CA ASN A 2 5.89 3.69 -25.80
C ASN A 2 6.04 4.30 -24.40
N GLU A 3 5.50 5.50 -24.24
CA GLU A 3 5.32 6.12 -22.93
C GLU A 3 4.15 5.39 -22.26
N MET A 4 4.43 4.17 -21.77
CA MET A 4 3.79 3.70 -20.54
C MET A 4 4.35 4.56 -19.41
N ASP A 5 4.10 5.87 -19.45
CA ASP A 5 4.27 6.73 -18.29
C ASP A 5 3.25 6.22 -17.29
N SER A 6 3.71 5.24 -16.51
CA SER A 6 3.38 5.04 -15.12
C SER A 6 2.75 6.33 -14.63
N MET A 7 1.44 6.30 -14.38
CA MET A 7 0.66 7.43 -13.88
C MET A 7 1.28 7.85 -12.54
N LYS A 8 2.42 8.54 -12.59
CA LYS A 8 3.25 8.93 -11.46
C LYS A 8 2.60 10.16 -10.90
N PHE A 9 1.50 9.94 -10.20
CA PHE A 9 1.00 10.95 -9.31
C PHE A 9 2.09 11.32 -8.31
N THR A 10 2.06 12.57 -7.86
CA THR A 10 3.08 13.12 -6.97
C THR A 10 3.28 12.19 -5.78
N ARG A 11 4.55 11.87 -5.47
CA ARG A 11 4.91 11.05 -4.31
C ARG A 11 4.36 11.66 -3.02
N LEU A 12 4.13 10.82 -2.02
CA LEU A 12 3.63 11.28 -0.73
C LEU A 12 4.60 12.29 -0.11
N ASN A 13 4.07 13.46 0.18
CA ASN A 13 4.72 14.54 0.90
C ASN A 13 3.82 15.02 2.04
N ASP A 14 4.35 15.91 2.87
CA ASP A 14 3.70 16.40 4.08
C ASP A 14 2.34 17.09 3.89
N SER A 15 2.05 17.53 2.66
CA SER A 15 0.87 18.34 2.33
C SER A 15 -0.09 17.68 1.34
N ASN A 16 0.24 16.50 0.80
CA ASN A 16 -0.52 15.90 -0.30
C ASN A 16 -1.14 14.54 0.04
N TYR A 17 -1.09 14.10 1.30
CA TYR A 17 -1.61 12.79 1.73
C TYR A 17 -3.02 12.49 1.23
N VAL A 18 -3.96 13.44 1.32
CA VAL A 18 -5.35 13.22 0.86
C VAL A 18 -5.42 12.94 -0.66
N SER A 19 -4.67 13.70 -1.46
CA SER A 19 -4.65 13.49 -2.91
C SER A 19 -3.84 12.26 -3.32
N TRP A 20 -2.77 11.97 -2.58
CA TRP A 20 -1.91 10.81 -2.79
C TRP A 20 -2.65 9.51 -2.44
N SER A 21 -3.28 9.45 -1.27
CA SER A 21 -4.00 8.26 -0.78
C SER A 21 -5.11 7.85 -1.72
N LEU A 22 -5.90 8.80 -2.24
CA LEU A 22 -6.94 8.51 -3.23
C LEU A 22 -6.39 7.89 -4.52
N ARG A 23 -5.22 8.33 -4.98
CA ARG A 23 -4.58 7.82 -6.20
C ARG A 23 -3.88 6.49 -5.97
N MET A 24 -3.26 6.34 -4.81
CA MET A 24 -2.61 5.11 -4.37
C MET A 24 -3.63 4.00 -4.13
N GLU A 25 -4.77 4.33 -3.52
CA GLU A 25 -5.94 3.45 -3.40
C GLU A 25 -6.39 2.97 -4.78
N ALA A 26 -6.65 3.88 -5.72
CA ALA A 26 -7.09 3.52 -7.07
C ALA A 26 -6.10 2.58 -7.79
N GLU A 27 -4.80 2.74 -7.54
CA GLU A 27 -3.78 1.89 -8.12
C GLU A 27 -3.71 0.51 -7.46
N LEU A 28 -3.79 0.45 -6.13
CA LEU A 28 -3.88 -0.81 -5.39
C LEU A 28 -5.16 -1.57 -5.75
N VAL A 29 -6.29 -0.88 -5.92
CA VAL A 29 -7.56 -1.48 -6.39
C VAL A 29 -7.38 -2.03 -7.81
N ARG A 30 -6.75 -1.27 -8.72
CA ARG A 30 -6.47 -1.74 -10.08
C ARG A 30 -5.59 -2.99 -10.11
N LYS A 31 -4.75 -3.20 -9.09
CA LYS A 31 -3.89 -4.36 -8.92
C LYS A 31 -4.50 -5.47 -8.06
N ASP A 32 -5.74 -5.31 -7.59
CA ASP A 32 -6.41 -6.22 -6.65
C ASP A 32 -5.65 -6.38 -5.31
N LEU A 33 -4.85 -5.37 -4.94
CA LEU A 33 -4.03 -5.35 -3.73
C LEU A 33 -4.68 -4.56 -2.58
N TRP A 34 -5.66 -3.69 -2.89
CA TRP A 34 -6.29 -2.79 -1.91
C TRP A 34 -6.89 -3.51 -0.70
N GLY A 35 -7.48 -4.69 -0.90
CA GLY A 35 -8.10 -5.45 0.19
C GLY A 35 -7.13 -5.78 1.32
N TRP A 36 -5.84 -5.96 1.01
CA TRP A 36 -4.79 -6.20 2.00
C TRP A 36 -4.34 -4.93 2.73
N VAL A 37 -4.61 -3.75 2.17
CA VAL A 37 -4.19 -2.45 2.72
C VAL A 37 -5.32 -1.81 3.53
N SER A 38 -6.57 -1.85 3.04
CA SER A 38 -7.71 -1.29 3.78
C SER A 38 -8.16 -2.16 4.95
N GLY A 39 -7.74 -3.42 4.97
CA GLY A 39 -8.24 -4.42 5.92
C GLY A 39 -9.70 -4.83 5.64
N GLU A 40 -10.33 -4.34 4.56
CA GLU A 40 -11.71 -4.72 4.17
C GLU A 40 -11.78 -6.06 3.45
N GLN A 41 -10.69 -6.58 2.88
CA GLN A 41 -10.59 -8.04 2.81
C GLN A 41 -10.38 -8.53 4.24
N GLY A 42 -11.48 -8.54 5.01
CA GLY A 42 -11.69 -9.58 5.98
C GLY A 42 -11.37 -10.87 5.25
N MET A 43 -10.25 -11.45 5.64
CA MET A 43 -9.67 -12.68 5.11
C MET A 43 -10.80 -13.56 4.55
N PRO A 44 -10.91 -13.77 3.22
CA PRO A 44 -11.97 -14.62 2.71
C PRO A 44 -11.89 -15.92 3.49
N GLU A 45 -13.02 -16.44 3.96
CA GLU A 45 -13.11 -17.63 4.83
C GLU A 45 -12.31 -18.83 4.27
N ALA A 46 -12.02 -18.83 2.96
CA ALA A 46 -11.11 -19.76 2.28
C ALA A 46 -9.61 -19.68 2.68
N ILE A 47 -9.18 -18.65 3.42
CA ILE A 47 -7.81 -18.49 3.97
C ILE A 47 -7.79 -18.82 5.47
N GLN A 48 -8.91 -19.23 6.09
CA GLN A 48 -8.88 -19.75 7.48
C GLN A 48 -8.14 -21.09 7.61
N GLU A 49 -7.81 -21.73 6.49
CA GLU A 49 -6.94 -22.92 6.46
C GLU A 49 -5.51 -22.62 5.98
N ALA A 50 -5.19 -21.38 5.61
CA ALA A 50 -3.80 -20.99 5.47
C ALA A 50 -3.28 -20.72 6.89
N PRO A 51 -2.20 -21.38 7.34
CA PRO A 51 -1.62 -21.08 8.65
C PRO A 51 -1.38 -19.59 8.71
N ALA A 52 -1.63 -18.98 9.87
CA ALA A 52 -1.21 -17.61 10.16
C ALA A 52 0.19 -17.43 9.59
N ALA A 53 0.28 -16.81 8.40
CA ALA A 53 1.50 -16.80 7.64
C ALA A 53 2.33 -15.70 8.29
N GLU A 54 3.16 -16.12 9.24
CA GLU A 54 4.15 -15.30 9.93
C GLU A 54 5.16 -14.67 8.95
N ASP A 55 5.07 -14.96 7.65
CA ASP A 55 5.78 -14.27 6.57
C ASP A 55 4.84 -14.05 5.37
N GLY A 56 4.71 -12.78 4.98
CA GLY A 56 3.66 -12.25 4.13
C GLY A 56 3.43 -12.98 2.81
N THR A 57 2.15 -13.09 2.44
CA THR A 57 1.75 -13.47 1.09
C THR A 57 2.43 -12.54 0.07
N PRO A 58 2.78 -13.02 -1.14
CA PRO A 58 3.41 -12.19 -2.18
C PRO A 58 2.61 -10.91 -2.49
N ALA A 59 1.29 -10.94 -2.29
CA ALA A 59 0.42 -9.77 -2.40
C ALA A 59 0.72 -8.68 -1.36
N TRP A 60 1.07 -9.02 -0.10
CA TRP A 60 1.49 -8.04 0.90
C TRP A 60 2.81 -7.39 0.54
N ALA A 61 3.77 -8.22 0.13
CA ALA A 61 5.08 -7.72 -0.30
C ALA A 61 4.95 -6.79 -1.51
N GLU A 62 4.01 -7.07 -2.42
CA GLU A 62 3.75 -6.25 -3.60
C GLU A 62 3.01 -4.95 -3.25
N ALA A 63 1.98 -5.01 -2.40
CA ALA A 63 1.28 -3.82 -1.91
C ALA A 63 2.24 -2.88 -1.15
N ARG A 64 3.09 -3.43 -0.27
CA ARG A 64 4.11 -2.64 0.44
C ARG A 64 5.09 -2.01 -0.54
N ALA A 65 5.57 -2.76 -1.53
CA ALA A 65 6.53 -2.26 -2.50
C ALA A 65 5.92 -1.11 -3.31
N GLU A 66 4.66 -1.23 -3.72
CA GLU A 66 3.95 -0.19 -4.45
C GLU A 66 3.81 1.11 -3.63
N ILE A 67 3.49 1.00 -2.34
CA ILE A 67 3.44 2.14 -1.41
C ILE A 67 4.84 2.77 -1.27
N ILE A 68 5.86 1.96 -0.96
CA ILE A 68 7.24 2.42 -0.76
C ILE A 68 7.77 3.16 -2.01
N LEU A 69 7.49 2.65 -3.21
CA LEU A 69 7.91 3.28 -4.46
C LEU A 69 7.23 4.64 -4.72
N ARG A 70 6.14 4.94 -4.00
CA ARG A 70 5.29 6.12 -4.18
C ARG A 70 5.32 7.08 -3.00
N VAL A 71 6.16 6.85 -2.01
CA VAL A 71 6.45 7.83 -0.96
C VAL A 71 7.79 8.51 -1.20
N GLU A 72 7.98 9.72 -0.65
CA GLU A 72 9.29 10.36 -0.63
C GLU A 72 10.23 9.74 0.43
N ASP A 73 11.53 9.92 0.27
CA ASP A 73 12.56 9.38 1.18
C ASP A 73 12.31 9.81 2.64
N SER A 74 11.82 11.04 2.82
CA SER A 74 11.44 11.59 4.14
C SER A 74 10.37 10.76 4.86
N GLN A 75 9.51 10.07 4.11
CA GLN A 75 8.42 9.24 4.63
C GLN A 75 8.84 7.77 4.79
N LEU A 76 10.04 7.37 4.33
CA LEU A 76 10.51 5.99 4.44
C LEU A 76 10.65 5.51 5.89
N SER A 77 10.89 6.44 6.81
CA SER A 77 10.93 6.16 8.25
C SER A 77 9.60 5.64 8.80
N HIS A 78 8.49 5.97 8.14
CA HIS A 78 7.12 5.60 8.53
C HIS A 78 6.61 4.33 7.83
N VAL A 79 7.33 3.82 6.82
CA VAL A 79 6.94 2.63 6.03
C VAL A 79 7.80 1.39 6.33
N THR A 80 8.33 1.30 7.54
CA THR A 80 9.25 0.24 7.96
C THR A 80 8.56 -1.09 8.32
N SER A 81 7.24 -1.06 8.50
CA SER A 81 6.44 -2.25 8.84
C SER A 81 6.31 -3.22 7.67
N THR A 82 6.21 -4.52 7.97
CA THR A 82 5.99 -5.56 6.95
C THR A 82 4.53 -5.59 6.48
N ASN A 83 3.60 -5.14 7.33
CA ASN A 83 2.18 -5.11 7.05
C ASN A 83 1.81 -3.82 6.28
N PRO A 84 1.32 -3.92 5.04
CA PRO A 84 0.97 -2.73 4.26
C PRO A 84 -0.21 -1.95 4.84
N ALA A 85 -1.11 -2.59 5.60
CA ALA A 85 -2.20 -1.90 6.31
C ALA A 85 -1.65 -1.04 7.46
N GLU A 86 -0.67 -1.55 8.22
CA GLU A 86 -0.01 -0.77 9.27
C GLU A 86 0.77 0.40 8.67
N ILE A 87 1.48 0.18 7.56
CA ILE A 87 2.14 1.27 6.83
C ILE A 87 1.11 2.36 6.47
N TRP A 88 -0.02 1.96 5.89
CA TRP A 88 -1.06 2.91 5.47
C TRP A 88 -1.64 3.70 6.65
N ASP A 89 -1.91 3.03 7.77
CA ASP A 89 -2.41 3.65 8.99
C ASP A 89 -1.39 4.60 9.62
N GLN A 90 -0.11 4.23 9.65
CA GLN A 90 0.98 5.10 10.11
C GLN A 90 1.08 6.37 9.25
N LEU A 91 1.02 6.24 7.93
CA LEU A 91 1.02 7.40 7.02
C LEU A 91 -0.19 8.31 7.25
N LYS A 92 -1.36 7.73 7.56
CA LYS A 92 -2.58 8.46 7.93
C LYS A 92 -2.50 9.13 9.30
N LEU A 93 -1.72 8.56 10.22
CA LEU A 93 -1.53 9.11 11.56
C LEU A 93 -0.57 10.31 11.54
N VAL A 94 0.44 10.27 10.67
CA VAL A 94 1.47 11.29 10.55
C VAL A 94 0.98 12.52 9.75
N HIS A 95 0.02 12.34 8.82
CA HIS A 95 -0.53 13.38 7.96
C HIS A 95 -2.02 13.65 8.20
#